data_AF-A0A1G5HMK6-F1
#
_entry.id   AF-A0A1G5HMK6-F1
#
_cell.length_a   1.000
_cell.length_b   1.000
_cell.length_c   1.000
_cell.angle_alpha   90.00
_cell.angle_beta   90.00
_cell.angle_gamma   90.00
#
_symmetry.space_group_name_H-M   'P 1'
#
loop_
_entity.id
_entity.type
_entity.pdbx_description
1 polymer ?
#
loop_
_entity_poly.entity_id
_entity_poly.type
_entity_poly.pdbx_seq_one_letter_code
_entity_poly.pdbx_strand_id
1 'polypeptide(L)' 'MGDSQRDDVIWQTAVEWIIRQHESPLDAAAENELIAWLKKDPANRAAYEEASHLWLLTGLIPHSDKE' A
#
# COMPACT_ATOMS: atom_id res chain seq x y z
N MET A 1 3.17 20.02 -11.00
CA MET A 1 3.85 18.71 -11.03
C MET A 1 4.35 18.44 -9.61
N GLY A 2 3.56 17.83 -8.74
CA GLY A 2 3.95 17.65 -7.32
C GLY A 2 3.04 16.67 -6.59
N ASP A 3 1.76 16.64 -6.97
CA ASP A 3 0.80 15.64 -6.50
C ASP A 3 1.13 14.23 -7.01
N SER A 4 1.56 14.07 -8.26
CA SER A 4 1.89 12.75 -8.84
C SER A 4 2.99 12.01 -8.07
N GLN A 5 4.04 12.71 -7.66
CA GLN A 5 5.14 12.08 -6.90
C GLN A 5 4.71 11.68 -5.48
N ARG A 6 3.80 12.43 -4.85
CA ARG A 6 3.24 12.01 -3.56
C ARG A 6 2.34 10.81 -3.75
N ASP A 7 1.49 10.81 -4.78
CA ASP A 7 0.57 9.72 -5.08
C ASP A 7 1.35 8.42 -5.33
N ASP A 8 2.44 8.48 -6.11
CA ASP A 8 3.37 7.36 -6.33
C ASP A 8 3.98 6.81 -5.02
N VAL A 9 4.38 7.69 -4.10
CA VAL A 9 4.95 7.27 -2.80
C VAL A 9 3.88 6.63 -1.92
N ILE A 10 2.67 7.21 -1.92
CA ILE A 10 1.54 6.70 -1.17
C ILE A 10 1.13 5.32 -1.71
N TRP A 11 1.08 5.18 -3.03
CA TRP A 11 0.80 3.95 -3.75
C TRP A 11 1.83 2.86 -3.45
N GLN A 12 3.12 3.16 -3.58
CA GLN A 12 4.18 2.20 -3.25
C GLN A 12 4.08 1.73 -1.80
N THR A 13 3.86 2.65 -0.86
CA THR A 13 3.73 2.31 0.57
C THR A 13 2.53 1.39 0.80
N ALA A 14 1.38 1.67 0.17
CA ALA A 14 0.19 0.83 0.26
C ALA A 14 0.46 -0.60 -0.24
N VAL A 15 1.10 -0.72 -1.41
CA VAL A 15 1.47 -1.98 -2.02
C VAL A 15 2.45 -2.77 -1.15
N GLU A 16 3.48 -2.12 -0.60
CA GLU A 16 4.44 -2.75 0.32
C GLU A 16 3.75 -3.33 1.56
N TRP A 17 2.77 -2.63 2.12
CA TRP A 17 1.99 -3.15 3.25
C TRP A 17 1.21 -4.41 2.90
N ILE A 18 0.59 -4.45 1.72
CA ILE A 18 -0.18 -5.60 1.25
C ILE A 18 0.73 -6.80 0.98
N ILE A 19 1.86 -6.57 0.28
CA ILE A 19 2.87 -7.60 0.04
C ILE A 19 3.34 -8.17 1.37
N ARG A 20 3.74 -7.29 2.31
CA ARG A 20 4.25 -7.70 3.61
C ARG A 20 3.23 -8.52 4.41
N GLN A 21 1.95 -8.12 4.39
CA GLN A 21 0.86 -8.85 5.05
C GLN A 21 0.60 -10.23 4.44
N HIS A 22 0.84 -10.38 3.14
CA HIS A 22 0.65 -11.63 2.42
C HIS A 22 1.88 -12.56 2.51
N GLU A 23 3.09 -12.00 2.53
CA GLU A 23 4.34 -12.76 2.69
C GLU A 23 4.53 -13.25 4.13
N SER A 24 4.10 -12.48 5.12
CA SER A 24 4.20 -12.85 6.53
C SER A 24 3.08 -12.22 7.36
N PRO A 25 2.62 -12.91 8.42
CA PRO A 25 1.67 -12.30 9.34
C PRO A 25 2.29 -11.03 9.93
N LEU A 26 1.57 -9.91 9.82
CA LEU A 26 1.99 -8.65 10.43
C LEU A 26 2.01 -8.81 11.95
N ASP A 27 3.09 -8.35 12.59
CA ASP A 27 3.13 -8.21 14.04
C ASP A 27 2.22 -7.05 14.49
N ALA A 28 1.79 -7.08 15.75
CA ALA A 28 0.93 -6.03 16.33
C ALA A 28 1.53 -4.62 16.21
N ALA A 29 2.85 -4.48 16.14
CA ALA A 29 3.52 -3.21 15.88
C ALA A 29 3.28 -2.72 14.44
N ALA A 30 3.44 -3.62 13.47
CA ALA A 30 3.25 -3.34 12.05
C ALA A 30 1.78 -3.01 11.72
N GLU A 31 0.82 -3.70 12.34
CA GLU A 31 -0.60 -3.35 12.23
C GLU A 31 -0.89 -1.95 12.77
N ASN A 32 -0.30 -1.56 13.91
CA ASN A 32 -0.47 -0.21 14.44
C ASN A 32 0.16 0.86 13.54
N GLU A 33 1.31 0.58 12.93
CA GLU A 33 1.94 1.49 11.96
C GLU A 33 1.10 1.67 10.71
N LEU A 34 0.53 0.58 10.16
CA LEU A 34 -0.40 0.64 9.03
C LEU A 34 -1.62 1.50 9.38
N ILE A 35 -2.25 1.25 10.53
CA ILE A 35 -3.43 2.02 10.97
C ILE A 35 -3.07 3.50 11.15
N ALA A 36 -1.91 3.81 11.73
CA ALA A 36 -1.44 5.18 11.89
C ALA A 36 -1.19 5.86 10.54
N TRP A 37 -0.62 5.14 9.57
CA TRP A 37 -0.38 5.64 8.22
C TRP A 37 -1.69 5.91 7.46
N LEU A 38 -2.67 5.00 7.54
CA LEU A 38 -4.01 5.17 6.94
C LEU A 38 -4.78 6.35 7.56
N LYS A 39 -4.59 6.62 8.85
CA LYS A 39 -5.22 7.76 9.55
C LYS A 39 -4.55 9.10 9.26
N LYS A 40 -3.31 9.09 8.76
CA LYS A 40 -2.52 10.30 8.54
C LYS A 40 -3.06 11.14 7.39
N ASP A 41 -3.53 10.50 6.33
CA ASP A 41 -4.06 11.18 5.15
C ASP A 41 -5.15 10.34 4.46
N PRO A 42 -6.27 10.95 4.03
CA PRO A 42 -7.30 10.24 3.28
C PRO A 42 -6.80 9.65 1.95
N ALA A 43 -5.78 10.25 1.32
CA ALA A 43 -5.16 9.69 0.10
C ALA A 43 -4.45 8.36 0.38
N ASN A 44 -3.81 8.21 1.55
CA ASN A 44 -3.21 6.95 1.99
C ASN A 44 -4.26 5.84 2.08
N ARG A 45 -5.43 6.18 2.63
CA ARG A 45 -6.55 5.24 2.74
C ARG A 45 -7.07 4.82 1.36
N ALA A 46 -7.27 5.78 0.46
CA ALA A 46 -7.77 5.50 -0.88
C ALA A 46 -6.81 4.60 -1.68
N ALA A 47 -5.51 4.91 -1.67
CA ALA A 47 -4.49 4.12 -2.36
C ALA A 47 -4.38 2.69 -1.80
N TYR A 48 -4.50 2.52 -0.47
CA TYR A 48 -4.51 1.20 0.15
C TYR A 48 -5.74 0.37 -0.21
N GLU A 49 -6.93 0.99 -0.23
CA GLU A 49 -8.15 0.31 -0.67
C GLU A 49 -8.06 -0.09 -2.15
N GLU A 50 -7.54 0.79 -3.03
CA GLU A 50 -7.31 0.47 -4.44
C GLU A 50 -6.28 -0.64 -4.61
N ALA A 51 -5.11 -0.53 -3.97
CA ALA A 51 -4.06 -1.54 -4.05
C ALA A 51 -4.54 -2.90 -3.50
N SER A 52 -5.33 -2.90 -2.41
CA SER A 52 -5.91 -4.12 -1.84
C SER A 52 -6.93 -4.75 -2.78
N HIS A 53 -7.78 -3.93 -3.41
CA HIS A 53 -8.75 -4.41 -4.39
C HIS A 53 -8.06 -4.98 -5.63
N LEU A 54 -7.03 -4.30 -6.16
CA LEU A 54 -6.22 -4.83 -7.25
C LEU A 54 -5.54 -6.14 -6.86
N TRP A 55 -4.96 -6.23 -5.67
CA TRP A 55 -4.33 -7.46 -5.18
C TRP A 55 -5.29 -8.64 -5.11
N LEU A 56 -6.52 -8.40 -4.64
CA LEU A 56 -7.61 -9.38 -4.63
C LEU A 56 -8.04 -9.81 -6.03
N LEU A 57 -8.10 -8.87 -6.98
CA LEU A 57 -8.56 -9.11 -8.34
C LEU A 57 -7.50 -9.80 -9.20
N THR A 58 -6.24 -9.40 -9.08
CA THR A 58 -5.16 -9.89 -9.94
C THR A 58 -4.45 -11.09 -9.34
N GLY A 59 -4.41 -11.23 -8.00
CA GLY A 59 -3.57 -12.21 -7.31
C GLY A 59 -2.09 -12.13 -7.72
N LEU A 60 -1.70 -11.05 -8.41
CA LEU A 60 -0.41 -10.86 -9.05
C LEU A 60 0.34 -9.83 -8.20
N ILE A 61 1.45 -10.28 -7.64
CA ILE A 61 2.48 -9.42 -7.08
C ILE A 61 2.78 -8.34 -8.14
N PRO A 62 2.78 -7.03 -7.79
CA PRO A 62 3.16 -6.01 -8.73
C PRO A 62 4.60 -6.28 -9.14
N HIS A 63 4.78 -6.56 -10.43
CA HIS A 63 6.08 -6.42 -11.04
C HIS A 63 6.33 -4.92 -11.01
N SER A 64 7.27 -4.49 -10.17
CA SER A 64 7.89 -3.18 -10.32
C SER A 64 8.58 -3.18 -11.68
N ASP A 65 7.83 -2.80 -12.72
CA ASP A 65 8.34 -2.54 -14.05
C ASP A 65 9.25 -1.32 -13.92
N LYS A 66 10.54 -1.63 -13.77
CA LYS A 66 11.63 -0.67 -13.71
C LYS A 66 12.37 -0.80 -15.03
N GLU A 67 11.79 -0.24 -16.10
CA GLU A 67 12.44 -0.09 -17.41
C GLU A 67 13.28 1.19 -17.46
#